data_AF-A0A2E2IIQ1-F1
#
_entry.id   AF-A0A2E2IIQ1-F1
#
_cell.length_a   1.000
_cell.length_b   1.000
_cell.length_c   1.000
_cell.angle_alpha   90.00
_cell.angle_beta   90.00
_cell.angle_gamma   90.00
#
_symmetry.space_group_name_H-M   'P 1'
#
loop_
_entity.id
_entity.type
_entity.pdbx_description
1 polymer ?
#
loop_
_entity_poly.entity_id
_entity_poly.type
_entity_poly.pdbx_seq_one_letter_code
_entity_poly.pdbx_strand_id
1 'polypeptide(L)' 'MMNSDDLFPLKQEKLAQFNTEKWAEENKNAIQAYNEFVDEHGCFGDEFREF' A
#
# COMPACT_ATOMS: atom_id res chain seq x y z
N MET A 1 31.29 4.74 -14.08
CA MET A 1 31.15 4.43 -12.64
C MET A 1 29.96 5.23 -12.14
N MET A 2 29.04 4.62 -11.38
CA MET A 2 27.99 5.41 -10.69
C MET A 2 28.67 6.34 -9.68
N ASN A 3 28.24 7.59 -9.65
CA ASN A 3 28.78 8.58 -8.72
C ASN A 3 28.10 8.45 -7.35
N SER A 4 28.71 9.03 -6.31
CA SER A 4 28.14 9.05 -4.96
C SER A 4 26.73 9.65 -4.91
N ASP A 5 26.45 10.59 -5.80
CA ASP A 5 25.19 11.31 -5.87
C ASP A 5 24.06 10.43 -6.43
N ASP A 6 24.39 9.44 -7.27
CA ASP A 6 23.44 8.45 -7.80
C ASP A 6 23.04 7.41 -6.73
N LEU A 7 23.88 7.22 -5.72
CA LEU A 7 23.68 6.25 -4.63
C LEU A 7 22.69 6.72 -3.56
N PHE A 8 22.51 8.03 -3.39
CA PHE A 8 21.62 8.56 -2.36
C PHE A 8 20.13 8.34 -2.69
N PRO A 9 19.63 8.67 -3.90
CA PRO A 9 18.26 8.36 -4.31
C PRO A 9 17.96 6.85 -4.24
N LEU A 10 18.89 6.00 -4.72
CA LEU A 10 18.75 4.55 -4.69
C LEU A 10 18.60 3.98 -3.27
N LYS A 11 19.24 4.61 -2.27
CA LYS A 11 19.07 4.21 -0.86
C LYS A 11 17.70 4.61 -0.32
N GLN A 12 17.20 5.79 -0.70
CA GLN A 12 15.87 6.24 -0.31
C GLN A 12 14.77 5.36 -0.92
N GLU A 13 14.92 4.99 -2.20
CA GLU A 13 13.99 4.07 -2.88
C GLU A 13 13.94 2.72 -2.18
N LYS A 14 15.10 2.13 -1.84
CA LYS A 14 15.14 0.86 -1.09
C LYS A 14 14.49 0.95 0.29
N LEU A 15 14.68 2.06 0.99
CA LEU A 15 14.03 2.29 2.30
C LEU A 15 12.51 2.44 2.16
N ALA A 16 12.06 3.20 1.16
CA ALA A 16 10.64 3.37 0.85
C ALA A 16 9.99 2.02 0.49
N GLN A 17 10.68 1.21 -0.32
CA GLN A 17 10.23 -0.13 -0.68
C GLN A 17 10.12 -1.03 0.55
N PHE A 18 11.16 -1.10 1.38
CA PHE A 18 11.14 -1.90 2.61
C PHE A 18 10.02 -1.49 3.56
N ASN A 19 9.81 -0.18 3.74
CA ASN A 19 8.73 0.33 4.60
C ASN A 19 7.34 0.01 4.02
N THR A 20 7.20 0.03 2.69
CA THR A 20 5.95 -0.34 2.01
C THR A 20 5.65 -1.81 2.19
N GLU A 21 6.64 -2.68 1.98
CA GLU A 21 6.51 -4.13 2.17
C GLU A 21 6.15 -4.46 3.63
N LYS A 22 6.85 -3.83 4.58
CA LYS A 22 6.57 -4.00 6.01
C LYS A 22 5.17 -3.52 6.39
N TRP A 23 4.75 -2.35 5.92
CA TRP A 23 3.41 -1.84 6.18
C TRP A 23 2.35 -2.77 5.58
N ALA A 24 2.57 -3.29 4.36
CA ALA A 24 1.65 -4.22 3.72
C ALA A 24 1.53 -5.53 4.50
N GLU A 25 2.63 -6.09 5.03
CA GLU A 25 2.60 -7.27 5.89
C GLU A 25 1.86 -7.01 7.21
N GLU A 26 2.16 -5.91 7.90
CA GLU A 26 1.53 -5.54 9.16
C GLU A 26 0.02 -5.29 9.01
N ASN A 27 -0.41 -4.73 7.87
CA ASN A 27 -1.80 -4.36 7.61
C ASN A 27 -2.58 -5.39 6.80
N LYS A 28 -1.94 -6.48 6.36
CA LYS A 28 -2.55 -7.52 5.50
C LYS A 28 -3.87 -8.04 6.06
N ASN A 29 -3.90 -8.34 7.36
CA ASN A 29 -5.10 -8.86 8.01
C ASN A 29 -6.23 -7.82 8.09
N ALA A 30 -5.89 -6.55 8.33
CA ALA A 30 -6.88 -5.46 8.38
C ALA A 30 -7.45 -5.18 6.98
N ILE A 31 -6.60 -5.20 5.96
CA ILE A 31 -7.01 -5.07 4.55
C ILE A 31 -7.91 -6.24 4.16
N GLN A 32 -7.54 -7.48 4.51
CA GLN A 32 -8.36 -8.66 4.22
C GLN A 32 -9.73 -8.56 4.90
N ALA A 33 -9.78 -8.23 6.19
CA ALA A 33 -11.04 -8.08 6.92
C ALA A 33 -11.92 -6.97 6.32
N TYR A 34 -11.32 -5.87 5.87
CA TYR A 34 -12.04 -4.81 5.16
C TYR A 34 -12.59 -5.29 3.81
N ASN A 35 -11.80 -6.03 3.03
CA ASN A 35 -12.24 -6.56 1.75
C ASN A 35 -13.40 -7.56 1.93
N GLU A 36 -13.28 -8.48 2.90
CA GLU A 36 -14.35 -9.42 3.26
C GLU A 36 -15.63 -8.67 3.68
N PHE A 37 -15.49 -7.62 4.49
CA PHE A 37 -16.62 -6.76 4.87
C PHE A 37 -17.28 -6.08 3.66
N VAL A 38 -16.48 -5.54 2.73
CA VAL A 38 -16.99 -4.89 1.52
C VAL A 38 -17.65 -5.91 0.58
N ASP A 39 -17.12 -7.12 0.45
CA ASP A 39 -17.70 -8.18 -0.36
C ASP A 39 -19.05 -8.66 0.22
N GLU A 40 -19.17 -8.75 1.54
CA GLU A 40 -20.40 -9.19 2.21
C GLU A 40 -21.47 -8.10 2.33
N HIS A 41 -21.08 -6.85 2.57
CA HIS A 41 -21.99 -5.76 2.90
C HIS A 41 -22.10 -4.68 1.81
N GLY A 42 -21.30 -4.77 0.75
CA GLY A 42 -21.12 -3.70 -0.23
C GLY A 42 -20.15 -2.63 0.26
N CYS A 43 -19.63 -1.85 -0.68
CA CYS A 43 -18.72 -0.75 -0.34
C CYS A 43 -19.52 0.42 0.23
N PHE A 44 -19.05 0.97 1.35
CA PHE A 44 -19.66 2.15 1.93
C PHE A 44 -19.66 3.31 0.93
N GLY A 45 -20.86 3.76 0.55
CA GLY A 45 -21.05 4.85 -0.40
C GLY A 45 -21.14 4.45 -1.87
N ASP A 46 -21.14 3.16 -2.19
CA ASP A 46 -21.55 2.69 -3.53
C ASP A 46 -23.00 3.08 -3.85
N GLU A 47 -23.82 3.21 -2.82
CA GLU A 47 -25.20 3.72 -2.89
C GLU A 47 -25.29 5.16 -3.42
N PHE A 48 -24.19 5.91 -3.38
CA PHE A 48 -24.10 7.30 -3.85
C PHE A 48 -23.21 7.46 -5.08
N ARG A 49 -22.67 6.36 -5.63
CA ARG A 49 -21.91 6.38 -6.89
C ARG A 49 -22.89 6.40 -8.06
N GLU A 50 -23.03 7.56 -8.71
CA GLU A 50 -23.65 7.68 -10.02
C GLU A 50 -22.58 7.46 -11.12
N PHE A 51 -22.92 6.67 -12.15
CA PHE A 51 -22.05 6.33 -13.30
C PHE A 51 -22.36 7.19 -14.52
#